data_AF-A0A3R9SJG6-F1
#
_entry.id   AF-A0A3R9SJG6-F1
#
_cell.length_a   1.000
_cell.length_b   1.000
_cell.length_c   1.000
_cell.angle_alpha   90.00
_cell.angle_beta   90.00
_cell.angle_gamma   90.00
#
_symmetry.space_group_name_H-M   'P 1'
#
loop_
_entity.id
_entity.type
_entity.pdbx_description
1 polymer ?
#
loop_
_entity_poly.entity_id
_entity_poly.type
_entity_poly.pdbx_seq_one_letter_code
_entity_poly.pdbx_strand_id
1 'polypeptide(L)'
;MTKRTPISFEFFPPKTDAGAEKLRIVHQELQQLNPEFFSITYGAGGSTRERTLAAIEDFNGKGTPVAPHLSCIGDDKTRIAELL
;
A
#
# COMPACT_ATOMS: atom_id res chain seq x y z
N MET A 1 4.78 -11.03 31.24
CA MET A 1 4.39 -10.90 29.82
C MET A 1 5.24 -9.81 29.20
N THR A 2 6.08 -10.13 28.22
CA THR A 2 6.81 -9.13 27.44
C THR A 2 5.80 -8.36 26.59
N LYS A 3 5.73 -7.03 26.77
CA LYS A 3 4.85 -6.17 25.99
C LYS A 3 5.40 -6.12 24.56
N ARG A 4 4.67 -6.68 23.59
CA ARG A 4 5.05 -6.62 22.17
C ARG A 4 4.73 -5.23 21.64
N THR A 5 5.71 -4.55 21.06
CA THR A 5 5.50 -3.27 20.37
C THR A 5 4.90 -3.57 18.99
N PRO A 6 3.71 -3.03 18.66
CA PRO A 6 3.13 -3.17 17.32
C PRO A 6 4.01 -2.50 16.27
N ILE A 7 4.07 -3.07 15.07
CA ILE A 7 4.82 -2.53 13.93
C ILE A 7 3.96 -2.52 12.68
N SER A 8 4.27 -1.60 11.77
CA SER A 8 3.70 -1.51 10.43
C SER A 8 4.79 -1.08 9.45
N PHE A 9 4.57 -1.32 8.15
CA PHE A 9 5.49 -0.89 7.09
C PHE A 9 4.75 -0.05 6.06
N GLU A 10 5.47 0.87 5.43
CA GLU A 10 4.96 1.74 4.35
C GLU A 10 5.74 1.51 3.07
N PHE A 11 5.02 1.36 1.95
CA PHE A 11 5.60 1.19 0.63
C PHE A 11 5.25 2.34 -0.31
N PHE A 12 6.16 2.56 -1.27
CA PHE A 12 5.93 3.43 -2.41
C PHE A 12 5.56 2.60 -3.65
N PRO A 13 4.55 3.02 -4.43
CA PRO A 13 4.18 2.32 -5.66
C PRO A 13 5.35 2.32 -6.65
N PRO A 14 5.80 1.14 -7.12
CA PRO A 14 6.98 1.03 -7.96
C PRO A 14 6.69 1.53 -9.37
N LYS A 15 7.66 2.23 -9.97
CA LYS A 15 7.54 2.82 -11.32
C LYS A 15 7.79 1.82 -12.45
N THR A 16 8.28 0.62 -12.15
CA THR A 16 8.68 -0.41 -13.13
C THR A 16 8.21 -1.79 -12.68
N ASP A 17 8.04 -2.71 -13.63
CA ASP A 17 7.59 -4.07 -13.36
C ASP A 17 8.61 -4.86 -12.52
N ALA A 18 9.91 -4.66 -12.80
CA ALA A 18 10.98 -5.21 -11.95
C ALA A 18 10.89 -4.69 -10.50
N GLY A 19 10.45 -3.44 -10.31
CA GLY A 19 10.18 -2.87 -8.99
C GLY A 19 8.95 -3.49 -8.32
N ALA A 20 7.91 -3.81 -9.08
CA ALA A 20 6.71 -4.49 -8.59
C ALA A 20 7.04 -5.91 -8.09
N GLU A 21 7.81 -6.67 -8.87
CA GLU A 21 8.22 -8.01 -8.46
C GLU A 21 9.12 -7.97 -7.21
N LYS A 22 10.06 -7.02 -7.14
CA LYS A 22 10.87 -6.81 -5.94
C LYS A 22 10.00 -6.45 -4.73
N LEU A 23 9.00 -5.60 -4.90
CA LEU A 23 8.09 -5.22 -3.82
C LEU A 23 7.32 -6.43 -3.31
N ARG A 24 6.83 -7.30 -4.20
CA ARG A 24 6.14 -8.55 -3.84
C ARG A 24 7.01 -9.46 -2.97
N ILE A 25 8.28 -9.61 -3.32
CA ILE A 25 9.25 -10.40 -2.54
C ILE A 25 9.46 -9.79 -1.15
N VAL A 26 9.74 -8.48 -1.07
CA VAL A 26 9.96 -7.79 0.20
C VAL A 26 8.71 -7.83 1.09
N HIS A 27 7.52 -7.67 0.52
CA HIS A 27 6.27 -7.82 1.25
C HIS A 27 6.14 -9.21 1.88
N GLN A 28 6.45 -10.28 1.13
CA GLN A 28 6.44 -11.65 1.66
C GLN A 28 7.44 -11.86 2.81
N GLU A 29 8.63 -11.28 2.72
CA GLU A 29 9.63 -11.33 3.79
C GLU A 29 9.17 -10.58 5.05
N LEU A 30 8.68 -9.34 4.89
CA LEU A 30 8.24 -8.51 6.02
C LEU A 30 6.95 -9.02 6.67
N GLN A 31 6.08 -9.71 5.92
CA GLN A 31 4.86 -10.31 6.47
C GLN A 31 5.17 -11.35 7.56
N GLN A 32 6.34 -12.00 7.52
CA GLN A 32 6.77 -12.94 8.56
C GLN A 32 6.97 -12.28 9.94
N LEU A 33 7.15 -10.97 9.98
CA LEU A 33 7.26 -10.20 11.22
C LEU A 33 5.91 -9.92 11.89
N ASN A 34 4.80 -10.37 11.27
CA ASN A 34 3.42 -10.16 11.69
C ASN A 34 3.13 -8.69 12.06
N PRO A 35 3.28 -7.75 11.10
CA PRO A 35 2.89 -6.36 11.30
C PRO A 35 1.36 -6.24 11.41
N GLU A 36 0.90 -5.17 12.06
CA GLU A 36 -0.53 -4.87 12.20
C GLU A 36 -1.17 -4.53 10.84
N PHE A 37 -0.43 -3.81 10.00
CA PHE A 37 -0.83 -3.50 8.63
C PHE A 37 0.38 -3.11 7.76
N PHE A 38 0.17 -3.14 6.45
CA PHE A 38 1.00 -2.48 5.46
C PHE A 38 0.28 -1.23 4.94
N SER A 39 1.00 -0.15 4.65
CA SER A 39 0.44 1.03 4.00
C SER A 39 1.08 1.24 2.63
N ILE A 40 0.32 1.77 1.69
CA ILE A 40 0.80 2.10 0.34
C ILE A 40 0.49 3.55 0.07
N THR A 41 1.53 4.32 -0.22
CA THR A 41 1.43 5.75 -0.49
C THR A 41 0.66 6.05 -1.78
N TYR A 42 0.09 7.27 -1.83
CA TYR A 42 -0.67 7.79 -2.98
C TYR A 42 -0.06 9.14 -3.37
N GLY A 43 0.46 9.23 -4.59
CA GLY A 43 1.08 10.44 -5.10
C GLY A 43 0.08 11.60 -5.15
N ALA A 44 0.54 12.80 -4.78
CA ALA A 44 -0.27 14.01 -4.90
C ALA A 44 -0.75 14.20 -6.36
N GLY A 45 -1.98 14.69 -6.55
CA GLY A 45 -2.58 14.86 -7.87
C GLY A 45 -2.94 13.54 -8.58
N GLY A 46 -2.97 12.41 -7.88
CA GLY A 46 -3.23 11.11 -8.50
C GLY A 46 -2.08 10.56 -9.35
N SER A 47 -0.90 11.16 -9.29
CA SER A 47 0.26 10.85 -10.16
C SER A 47 0.73 9.39 -10.12
N THR A 48 0.42 8.66 -9.06
CA THR A 48 0.76 7.22 -8.92
C THR A 48 -0.47 6.33 -8.71
N ARG A 49 -1.68 6.84 -8.93
CA ARG A 49 -2.94 6.16 -8.58
C ARG A 49 -3.01 4.72 -9.07
N GLU A 50 -2.81 4.51 -10.36
CA GLU A 50 -2.93 3.17 -10.98
C GLU A 50 -1.94 2.17 -10.35
N ARG A 51 -0.74 2.63 -10.03
CA ARG A 51 0.31 1.80 -9.42
C ARG A 51 0.05 1.55 -7.93
N THR A 52 -0.53 2.53 -7.23
CA THR A 52 -1.01 2.36 -5.85
C THR A 52 -2.11 1.30 -5.82
N LEU A 53 -3.11 1.39 -6.70
CA LEU A 53 -4.20 0.41 -6.81
C LEU A 53 -3.67 -0.99 -7.16
N ALA A 54 -2.80 -1.11 -8.15
CA ALA A 54 -2.21 -2.39 -8.53
C ALA A 54 -1.44 -3.05 -7.37
N ALA A 55 -0.69 -2.28 -6.57
CA ALA A 55 0.00 -2.80 -5.39
C ALA A 55 -0.99 -3.22 -4.28
N ILE A 56 -2.08 -2.47 -4.08
CA ILE A 56 -3.14 -2.83 -3.12
C ILE A 56 -3.81 -4.14 -3.56
N GLU A 57 -4.18 -4.27 -4.83
CA GLU A 57 -4.80 -5.47 -5.39
C GLU A 57 -3.89 -6.70 -5.26
N ASP A 58 -2.58 -6.53 -5.41
CA ASP A 58 -1.64 -7.63 -5.25
C ASP A 58 -1.49 -8.09 -3.79
N PHE A 59 -1.72 -7.24 -2.78
CA PHE A 59 -1.51 -7.60 -1.38
C PHE A 59 -2.81 -7.89 -0.62
N ASN A 60 -3.91 -7.27 -1.03
CA ASN A 60 -5.18 -7.38 -0.33
C ASN A 60 -5.66 -8.84 -0.29
N GLY A 61 -6.12 -9.28 0.89
CA GLY A 61 -6.55 -10.66 1.12
C GLY A 61 -5.43 -11.71 1.19
N LYS A 62 -4.14 -11.32 1.12
CA LYS A 62 -2.99 -12.26 1.17
C LYS A 62 -2.27 -12.31 2.53
N GLY A 63 -2.92 -11.86 3.60
CA GLY A 63 -2.39 -11.93 4.96
C GLY A 63 -2.69 -10.68 5.79
N THR A 64 -1.64 -9.95 6.14
CA THR A 64 -1.74 -8.71 6.93
C THR A 64 -2.62 -7.67 6.20
N PRO A 65 -3.50 -6.93 6.90
CA PRO A 65 -4.31 -5.87 6.30
C PRO A 65 -3.48 -4.80 5.57
N VAL A 66 -4.06 -4.24 4.51
CA VAL A 66 -3.46 -3.15 3.72
C VAL A 66 -4.27 -1.87 3.91
N ALA A 67 -3.60 -0.78 4.28
CA ALA A 67 -4.16 0.54 4.45
C ALA A 67 -3.76 1.44 3.26
N PRO A 68 -4.68 1.69 2.30
CA PRO A 68 -4.38 2.55 1.17
C PRO A 68 -4.34 4.02 1.59
N HIS A 69 -3.32 4.77 1.16
CA HIS A 69 -3.34 6.22 1.26
C HIS A 69 -4.25 6.81 0.18
N LEU A 70 -4.83 7.97 0.47
CA LEU A 70 -5.66 8.71 -0.46
C LEU A 70 -5.37 10.21 -0.27
N SER A 71 -4.99 10.89 -1.35
CA SER A 71 -4.82 12.34 -1.38
C SER A 71 -5.93 12.97 -2.20
N CYS A 72 -6.48 14.09 -1.73
CA CYS A 72 -7.54 14.81 -2.42
C CYS A 72 -7.03 15.99 -3.26
N ILE A 73 -5.74 16.32 -3.18
CA ILE A 73 -5.17 17.43 -3.95
C ILE A 73 -5.14 17.02 -5.42
N GLY A 74 -5.85 17.77 -6.27
CA GLY A 74 -5.90 17.55 -7.72
C GLY A 74 -7.04 16.63 -8.19
N ASP A 75 -7.81 16.04 -7.28
CA ASP A 75 -9.01 15.25 -7.57
C ASP A 75 -10.29 16.02 -7.19
N ASP A 76 -11.41 15.74 -7.86
CA ASP A 76 -12.73 16.27 -7.48
C ASP A 76 -13.51 15.28 -6.58
N LYS A 77 -14.64 15.72 -6.03
CA LYS A 77 -15.46 14.89 -5.13
C LYS A 77 -15.95 13.61 -5.78
N THR A 78 -16.35 13.67 -7.05
CA THR A 78 -16.84 12.50 -7.80
C THR A 78 -15.71 11.48 -7.92
N ARG A 79 -14.52 11.96 -8.23
CA ARG A 79 -13.32 11.13 -8.41
C ARG A 79 -12.87 10.44 -7.14
N ILE A 80 -12.95 11.12 -6.00
CA ILE A 80 -12.69 10.53 -4.68
C ILE A 80 -13.75 9.49 -4.33
N ALA A 81 -15.02 9.72 -4.65
CA ALA A 81 -16.09 8.77 -4.39
C ALA A 81 -15.95 7.46 -5.19
N GLU A 82 -15.37 7.50 -6.40
CA GLU A 82 -15.09 6.29 -7.20
C GLU A 82 -13.99 5.38 -6.60
N LEU A 83 -13.20 5.90 -5.66
CA LEU A 83 -12.06 5.18 -5.06
C LEU A 83 -12.39 4.51 -3.70
N LEU A 84 -13.58 4.77 -3.15
CA LEU A 84 -14.06 4.27 -1.86
C LEU A 84 -15.06 3.12 -2.05
#